data_AF-A0A497PKR0-F1
#
_entry.id   AF-A0A497PKR0-F1
#
_cell.length_a   1.000
_cell.length_b   1.000
_cell.length_c   1.000
_cell.angle_alpha   90.00
_cell.angle_beta   90.00
_cell.angle_gamma   90.00
#
_symmetry.space_group_name_H-M   'P 1'
#
loop_
_entity.id
_entity.type
_entity.pdbx_description
1 polymer ?
#
loop_
_entity_poly.entity_id
_entity_poly.type
_entity_poly.pdbx_seq_one_letter_code
_entity_poly.pdbx_strand_id
1 'polypeptide(L)' 'MKKILIKSKMNKNEKLNLTLISEANTILNDYNLLKILEKFGTPHIHGSYSLNLMTWRDLDLYLENDEITVKIFF' A
#
# COMPACT_ATOMS: atom_id res chain seq x y z
N MET A 1 -27.98 -4.93 30.44
CA MET A 1 -28.09 -4.61 28.99
C MET A 1 -27.13 -5.51 28.22
N LYS A 2 -27.61 -6.46 27.42
CA LYS A 2 -26.75 -7.34 26.63
C LYS A 2 -26.28 -6.58 25.38
N LYS A 3 -24.99 -6.24 25.33
CA LYS A 3 -24.33 -5.71 24.13
C LYS A 3 -24.36 -6.83 23.08
N ILE A 4 -25.24 -6.73 22.09
CA ILE A 4 -25.28 -7.65 20.97
C ILE A 4 -24.06 -7.32 20.11
N LEU A 5 -22.97 -8.06 20.32
CA LEU A 5 -21.82 -8.03 19.45
C LEU A 5 -22.19 -8.82 18.18
N ILE A 6 -22.74 -8.13 17.18
CA ILE A 6 -22.93 -8.72 15.85
C ILE A 6 -21.53 -8.87 15.26
N LYS A 7 -20.93 -10.06 15.39
CA LYS A 7 -19.81 -10.46 14.56
C LYS A 7 -20.35 -10.63 13.14
N SER A 8 -20.35 -9.56 12.33
CA SER A 8 -20.64 -9.73 10.90
C SER A 8 -19.49 -10.54 10.29
N LYS A 9 -19.85 -11.59 9.55
CA LYS A 9 -18.87 -12.44 8.88
C LYS A 9 -18.31 -11.65 7.70
N MET A 10 -16.98 -11.50 7.63
CA MET A 10 -16.34 -10.82 6.52
C MET A 10 -16.76 -11.44 5.18
N ASN A 11 -17.11 -10.58 4.24
CA ASN A 11 -17.46 -10.96 2.89
C ASN A 11 -16.21 -11.34 2.08
N LYS A 12 -16.42 -11.87 0.86
CA LYS A 12 -15.33 -12.35 0.01
C LYS A 12 -14.31 -11.26 -0.33
N ASN A 13 -14.78 -10.04 -0.62
CA ASN A 13 -13.93 -8.93 -1.04
C ASN A 13 -13.13 -8.37 0.14
N GLU A 14 -13.73 -8.29 1.34
CA GLU A 14 -13.00 -7.90 2.55
C GLU A 14 -11.86 -8.87 2.86
N LYS A 15 -12.10 -10.18 2.73
CA LYS A 15 -11.04 -11.20 2.89
C LYS A 15 -9.96 -11.06 1.84
N LEU A 16 -10.35 -10.87 0.58
CA LEU A 16 -9.39 -10.67 -0.51
C LEU A 16 -8.53 -9.43 -0.27
N ASN A 17 -9.14 -8.30 0.07
CA ASN A 17 -8.44 -7.07 0.40
C ASN A 17 -7.43 -7.29 1.53
N LEU A 18 -7.82 -7.96 2.62
CA LEU A 18 -6.90 -8.27 3.72
C LEU A 18 -5.72 -9.15 3.27
N THR A 19 -5.97 -10.17 2.45
CA THR A 19 -4.90 -11.00 1.88
C THR A 19 -3.95 -10.15 1.04
N LEU A 20 -4.47 -9.31 0.16
CA LEU A 20 -3.66 -8.47 -0.74
C LEU A 20 -2.87 -7.38 0.02
N ILE A 21 -3.48 -6.75 1.03
CA ILE A 21 -2.80 -5.83 1.94
C ILE A 21 -1.64 -6.53 2.65
N SER A 22 -1.85 -7.78 3.09
CA SER A 22 -0.78 -8.56 3.73
C SER A 22 0.37 -8.86 2.76
N GLU A 23 0.06 -9.26 1.53
CA GLU A 23 1.08 -9.49 0.48
C GLU A 23 1.86 -8.19 0.17
N ALA A 24 1.14 -7.07 0.05
CA ALA A 24 1.71 -5.74 -0.16
C ALA A 24 2.64 -5.31 0.99
N ASN A 25 2.23 -5.54 2.24
CA ASN A 25 3.04 -5.24 3.42
C ASN A 25 4.38 -5.96 3.40
N THR A 26 4.40 -7.23 2.98
CA THR A 26 5.65 -7.99 2.85
C THR A 26 6.58 -7.39 1.82
N ILE A 27 6.06 -6.94 0.68
CA ILE A 27 6.88 -6.28 -0.35
C ILE A 27 7.41 -4.93 0.17
N LEU A 28 6.54 -4.11 0.74
CA LEU A 28 6.86 -2.74 1.16
C LEU A 28 7.83 -2.71 2.35
N ASN A 29 7.62 -3.58 3.34
CA ASN A 29 8.33 -3.54 4.62
C ASN A 29 9.34 -4.69 4.75
N ASP A 30 8.89 -5.94 4.62
CA ASP A 30 9.76 -7.11 4.90
C ASP A 30 10.89 -7.21 3.86
N TYR A 31 10.57 -6.97 2.59
CA TYR A 31 11.55 -6.90 1.49
C TYR A 31 12.19 -5.53 1.33
N ASN A 32 11.91 -4.59 2.24
CA ASN A 32 12.54 -3.27 2.32
C ASN A 32 12.41 -2.41 1.05
N LEU A 33 11.35 -2.58 0.25
CA LEU A 33 11.18 -1.78 -0.96
C LEU A 33 11.19 -0.27 -0.67
N LEU A 34 10.46 0.17 0.36
CA LEU A 34 10.42 1.59 0.73
C LEU A 34 11.81 2.13 1.07
N LYS A 35 12.58 1.37 1.84
CA LYS A 35 13.95 1.72 2.22
C LYS A 35 14.91 1.75 1.02
N ILE A 36 14.69 0.91 0.01
CA ILE A 36 15.47 0.96 -1.23
C ILE A 36 15.14 2.26 -1.99
N LEU A 37 13.85 2.62 -2.05
CA LEU A 37 13.36 3.79 -2.75
C LEU A 37 13.79 5.11 -2.09
N GLU A 38 13.95 5.15 -0.77
CA GLU A 38 14.49 6.30 -0.01
C GLU A 38 15.83 6.83 -0.53
N LYS A 39 16.62 6.00 -1.24
CA LYS A 39 17.88 6.42 -1.87
C LYS A 39 17.68 7.33 -3.08
N PHE A 40 16.49 7.35 -3.66
CA PHE A 40 16.17 8.05 -4.90
C PHE A 40 15.19 9.20 -4.71
N GLY A 41 14.61 9.33 -3.51
CA GLY A 41 13.63 10.35 -3.14
C GLY A 41 12.78 9.86 -1.97
N THR A 42 11.86 10.69 -1.51
CA THR A 42 10.85 10.31 -0.50
C THR A 42 9.77 9.47 -1.17
N PRO A 43 9.58 8.19 -0.80
CA PRO A 43 8.52 7.37 -1.38
C PRO A 43 7.15 7.72 -0.78
N HIS A 44 6.15 7.82 -1.64
CA HIS A 44 4.75 8.02 -1.26
C HIS A 44 3.90 6.90 -1.85
N ILE A 45 3.21 6.17 -0.97
CA ILE A 45 2.28 5.12 -1.39
C ILE A 45 0.91 5.75 -1.67
N HIS A 46 0.27 5.32 -2.75
CA HIS A 46 -1.04 5.81 -3.16
C HIS A 46 -1.95 4.64 -3.58
N GLY A 47 -3.14 4.98 -4.07
CA GLY A 47 -4.03 4.03 -4.74
C GLY A 47 -4.80 3.08 -3.81
N SER A 48 -5.17 1.93 -4.35
CA SER A 48 -6.02 0.93 -3.72
C SER A 48 -5.49 0.45 -2.36
N TYR A 49 -4.16 0.36 -2.23
CA TYR A 49 -3.49 -0.01 -0.99
C TYR A 49 -3.73 1.03 0.13
N SER A 50 -3.49 2.31 -0.15
CA SER A 50 -3.65 3.37 0.87
C SER A 50 -5.10 3.58 1.28
N LEU A 51 -6.04 3.23 0.40
CA LEU A 51 -7.48 3.30 0.64
C LEU A 51 -8.06 2.04 1.30
N ASN A 52 -7.28 0.98 1.49
CA ASN A 52 -7.75 -0.32 1.99
C ASN A 52 -8.88 -0.92 1.12
N LEU A 53 -8.72 -0.80 -0.20
CA LEU A 53 -9.67 -1.24 -1.23
C LEU A 53 -8.99 -2.11 -2.30
N MET A 54 -7.98 -2.88 -1.90
CA MET A 54 -7.24 -3.78 -2.77
C MET A 54 -8.17 -4.84 -3.36
N THR A 55 -8.17 -4.93 -4.69
CA THR A 55 -8.83 -6.00 -5.43
C THR A 55 -7.88 -6.71 -6.38
N TRP A 56 -6.79 -6.05 -6.78
CA TRP A 56 -5.71 -6.56 -7.63
C TRP A 56 -4.35 -6.44 -6.92
N ARG A 57 -3.31 -7.05 -7.51
CA ARG A 57 -1.92 -7.03 -6.99
C ARG A 57 -1.12 -5.88 -7.61
N ASP A 58 -1.69 -4.68 -7.55
CA ASP A 58 -1.06 -3.44 -7.98
C ASP A 58 -0.60 -2.62 -6.77
N LEU A 59 0.55 -1.95 -6.90
CA LEU A 59 1.06 -1.01 -5.91
C LEU A 59 1.38 0.31 -6.60
N ASP A 60 0.60 1.33 -6.28
CA ASP A 60 0.81 2.68 -6.78
C ASP A 60 1.74 3.43 -5.84
N LEU A 61 2.86 3.92 -6.38
CA LEU A 61 3.85 4.70 -5.64
C LEU A 61 4.47 5.77 -6.52
N TYR A 62 4.82 6.89 -5.92
CA TYR A 62 5.63 7.93 -6.55
C TYR A 62 6.77 8.34 -5.63
N LEU A 63 7.83 8.92 -6.22
CA LEU A 63 8.97 9.45 -5.50
C LEU A 63 8.97 10.97 -5.60
N GLU A 64 9.08 11.63 -4.46
CA GLU A 64 9.33 13.07 -4.38
C GLU A 64 10.83 13.28 -4.21
N ASN A 65 11.45 14.07 -5.09
CA ASN A 65 12.86 14.42 -5.00
C ASN A 65 13.04 15.87 -5.44
N ASP A 66 13.41 16.74 -4.50
CA ASP A 66 13.56 18.18 -4.73
C ASP A 66 14.72 18.52 -5.69
N GLU A 67 15.67 17.61 -5.86
CA GLU A 67 16.81 17.76 -6.78
C GLU A 67 16.52 17.24 -8.19
N ILE A 68 15.39 16.52 -8.38
CA ILE A 68 14.99 16.07 -9.71
C ILE A 68 14.62 17.28 -10.56
N THR A 69 15.35 17.45 -11.66
CA THR A 69 15.03 18.43 -12.70
C THR A 69 14.52 17.70 -13.93
N VAL A 70 13.75 18.40 -14.79
CA VAL A 70 13.30 17.87 -16.09
C VAL A 70 14.48 17.31 -16.91
N LYS A 71 15.65 17.94 -16.83
CA LYS A 71 16.88 17.52 -17.51
C LYS A 71 17.52 16.25 -16.93
N ILE A 72 17.29 15.96 -15.65
CA ILE A 72 17.77 14.73 -15.01
C ILE A 72 16.82 13.57 -15.32
N PHE A 73 15.55 13.88 -15.52
CA PHE A 73 14.50 12.90 -15.78
C PHE A 73 14.43 12.43 -17.25
N PHE A 74 14.68 13.32 -18.22
CA PHE A 74 14.67 13.06 -19.68
C PHE A 74 16.08 13.10 -20.28
#